data_AF-A0A1X1YN79-F1
#
_entry.id   AF-A0A1X1YN79-F1
#
_cell.length_a   1.000
_cell.length_b   1.000
_cell.length_c   1.000
_cell.angle_alpha   90.00
_cell.angle_beta   90.00
_cell.angle_gamma   90.00
#
_symmetry.space_group_name_H-M   'P 1'
#
loop_
_entity.id
_entity.type
_entity.pdbx_description
1 polymer ?
#
loop_
_entity_poly.entity_id
_entity_poly.type
_entity_poly.pdbx_seq_one_letter_code
_entity_poly.pdbx_strand_id
1 'polypeptide(L)'
;MSYDLTVYAADNIEGDRLIALVESIPGLSVGDSGDGEVSVLRGKRRTYSFTVFGPYRIEPEDVPEDVVQHVLDPAISWQIVVEGSSPTEIAPARRFAKALAHAARGVALDEQTEDVLGAKKSRRVDRPPTEPVRVLDLEWYSPASAPPAPDLWLELARKVFPEALPRRYGGYQPYPYRLNRDGEGPFVTEFGWIRERYESQIFVASNPCLSGGLFAPPWGGYLFDSLHLLAAPLDDPRWRNTVRRFFVAYARRRGSVLAVGEVLRNHTLSGPPNDRRDQHGTLRGEDGILGLPANPVWLTWLGNDYLHLVHDHLPPEHTTYYPEGALYAPADEPADRGQLAELLDPIPARLRVSAIPSAYGPANSPTNSPALVRLETGEDRGIPVDIPAKVTALQDLSQKTTAAADDISGLLRNLRAQLDKLATSWTGPAASAYFSAGARSISELSAKCADLTVDLRRIGTDLSTSASSYHGEE
;
A
#
# COMPACT_ATOMS: atom_id res chain seq x y z
N MET A 1 18.18 -12.24 4.47
CA MET A 1 16.92 -12.79 4.99
C MET A 1 16.89 -12.50 6.49
N SER A 2 15.72 -12.18 7.03
CA SER A 2 15.47 -12.08 8.48
C SER A 2 15.05 -13.44 9.03
N TYR A 3 15.11 -13.59 10.34
CA TYR A 3 14.46 -14.68 11.07
C TYR A 3 13.49 -14.06 12.05
N ASP A 4 12.22 -14.48 12.03
CA ASP A 4 11.10 -13.76 12.60
C ASP A 4 10.34 -14.66 13.58
N LEU A 5 10.09 -14.15 14.78
CA LEU A 5 9.31 -14.82 15.82
C LEU A 5 8.16 -13.91 16.21
N THR A 6 6.96 -14.46 16.35
CA THR A 6 5.79 -13.70 16.82
C THR A 6 5.30 -14.25 18.15
N VAL A 7 5.15 -13.40 19.16
CA VAL A 7 4.53 -13.78 20.44
C VAL A 7 3.08 -13.33 20.42
N TYR A 8 2.14 -14.24 20.67
CA TYR A 8 0.71 -13.96 20.82
C TYR A 8 0.31 -14.20 22.28
N ALA A 9 -0.33 -13.24 22.92
CA ALA A 9 -0.54 -13.26 24.36
C ALA A 9 -1.85 -12.60 24.80
N ALA A 10 -2.35 -13.01 25.97
CA ALA A 10 -3.51 -12.38 26.60
C ALA A 10 -3.14 -11.07 27.31
N ASP A 11 -1.95 -11.00 27.91
CA ASP A 11 -1.54 -9.84 28.71
C ASP A 11 -0.51 -8.98 27.99
N ASN A 12 -0.57 -7.68 28.25
CA ASN A 12 0.50 -6.76 27.92
C ASN A 12 1.61 -6.81 28.99
N ILE A 13 2.87 -6.67 28.56
CA ILE A 13 4.01 -6.43 29.43
C ILE A 13 4.51 -5.01 29.18
N GLU A 14 4.48 -4.17 30.21
CA GLU A 14 4.96 -2.78 30.15
C GLU A 14 6.50 -2.70 29.96
N GLY A 15 6.98 -1.56 29.46
CA GLY A 15 8.37 -1.35 29.05
C GLY A 15 9.41 -1.77 30.09
N ASP A 16 9.27 -1.32 31.34
CA ASP A 16 10.22 -1.66 32.41
C ASP A 16 10.29 -3.17 32.69
N ARG A 17 9.14 -3.85 32.60
CA ARG A 17 9.07 -5.30 32.80
C ARG A 17 9.60 -6.07 31.59
N LEU A 18 9.44 -5.52 30.38
CA LEU A 18 10.07 -6.05 29.17
C LEU A 18 11.59 -5.93 29.24
N ILE A 19 12.11 -4.78 29.69
CA ILE A 19 13.54 -4.56 29.93
C ILE A 19 14.08 -5.57 30.94
N ALA A 20 13.42 -5.70 32.10
CA ALA A 20 13.81 -6.68 33.12
C ALA A 20 13.77 -8.12 32.59
N LEU A 21 12.82 -8.44 31.70
CA LEU A 21 12.75 -9.75 31.06
C LEU A 21 13.92 -9.99 30.11
N VAL A 22 14.32 -9.00 29.29
CA VAL A 22 15.53 -9.11 28.45
C VAL A 22 16.76 -9.39 29.32
N GLU A 23 16.94 -8.63 30.39
CA GLU A 23 18.09 -8.75 31.30
C GLU A 23 18.09 -10.06 32.11
N SER A 24 16.92 -10.68 32.30
CA SER A 24 16.83 -11.99 32.96
C SER A 24 17.45 -13.13 32.15
N ILE A 25 17.65 -12.93 30.84
CA ILE A 25 18.19 -13.96 29.95
C ILE A 25 19.71 -13.85 29.89
N PRO A 26 20.45 -14.93 30.25
CA PRO A 26 21.90 -14.89 30.30
C PRO A 26 22.55 -14.39 29.00
N GLY A 27 23.31 -13.31 29.13
CA GLY A 27 24.09 -12.73 28.04
C GLY A 27 23.32 -11.76 27.14
N LEU A 28 22.07 -11.44 27.45
CA LEU A 28 21.31 -10.37 26.80
C LEU A 28 21.31 -9.09 27.63
N SER A 29 21.16 -7.96 26.97
CA SER A 29 21.03 -6.63 27.57
C SER A 29 20.24 -5.72 26.63
N VAL A 30 19.57 -4.71 27.17
CA VAL A 30 18.83 -3.74 26.36
C VAL A 30 19.79 -2.73 25.71
N GLY A 31 19.55 -2.47 24.43
CA GLY A 31 20.20 -1.43 23.64
C GLY A 31 19.33 -0.18 23.56
N ASP A 32 19.17 0.36 22.35
CA ASP A 32 18.29 1.50 22.13
C ASP A 32 16.81 1.09 22.28
N SER A 33 16.01 1.97 22.90
CA SER A 33 14.58 1.78 23.09
C SER A 33 13.83 3.02 22.62
N GLY A 34 12.83 2.83 21.76
CA GLY A 34 11.95 3.87 21.23
C GLY A 34 10.46 3.51 21.40
N ASP A 35 9.58 4.30 20.79
CA ASP A 35 8.14 4.06 20.82
C ASP A 35 7.78 2.74 20.13
N GLY A 36 7.62 1.68 20.94
CA GLY A 36 7.23 0.35 20.48
C GLY A 36 8.37 -0.48 19.89
N GLU A 37 9.63 -0.09 20.08
CA GLU A 37 10.80 -0.83 19.61
C GLU A 37 11.87 -0.93 20.71
N VAL A 38 12.41 -2.13 20.89
CA VAL A 38 13.52 -2.39 21.82
C VAL A 38 14.60 -3.21 21.11
N SER A 39 15.76 -2.61 20.89
CA SER A 39 16.95 -3.32 20.43
C SER A 39 17.57 -4.15 21.56
N VAL A 40 17.94 -5.40 21.26
CA VAL A 40 18.58 -6.31 22.21
C VAL A 40 20.01 -6.60 21.78
N LEU A 41 20.92 -6.46 22.74
CA LEU A 41 22.36 -6.62 22.57
C LEU A 41 22.84 -7.88 23.29
N ARG A 42 23.88 -8.53 22.77
CA ARG A 42 24.44 -9.77 23.29
C ARG A 42 25.90 -9.65 23.71
N GLY A 43 26.21 -10.28 24.84
CA GLY A 43 27.57 -10.48 25.34
C GLY A 43 28.22 -9.21 25.88
N LYS A 44 29.45 -9.35 26.41
CA LYS A 44 30.19 -8.23 27.04
C LYS A 44 30.49 -7.07 26.09
N ARG A 45 30.60 -7.36 24.79
CA ARG A 45 30.85 -6.35 23.74
C ARG A 45 29.57 -5.65 23.27
N ARG A 46 28.41 -6.02 23.80
CA ARG A 46 27.11 -5.43 23.49
C ARG A 46 26.84 -5.38 21.97
N THR A 47 27.16 -6.47 21.28
CA THR A 47 26.88 -6.58 19.84
C THR A 47 25.38 -6.73 19.63
N TYR A 48 24.84 -6.05 18.63
CA TYR A 48 23.43 -6.19 18.25
C TYR A 48 23.06 -7.68 18.04
N SER A 49 21.89 -8.07 18.51
CA SER A 49 21.39 -9.45 18.46
C SER A 49 20.07 -9.51 17.69
N PHE A 50 19.06 -8.78 18.13
CA PHE A 50 17.73 -8.74 17.52
C PHE A 50 16.94 -7.52 18.00
N THR A 51 15.84 -7.21 17.33
CA THR A 51 14.90 -6.14 17.72
C THR A 51 13.54 -6.73 18.10
N VAL A 52 12.91 -6.15 19.12
CA VAL A 52 11.56 -6.47 19.56
C VAL A 52 10.65 -5.31 19.22
N PHE A 53 9.60 -5.57 18.45
CA PHE A 53 8.57 -4.63 18.08
C PHE A 53 7.25 -4.95 18.81
N GLY A 54 6.54 -3.90 19.22
CA GLY A 54 5.29 -3.97 19.98
C GLY A 54 5.41 -3.38 21.39
N PRO A 55 4.38 -3.56 22.25
CA PRO A 55 3.21 -4.41 22.07
C PRO A 55 2.24 -3.89 21.01
N TYR A 56 1.75 -4.77 20.14
CA TYR A 56 0.65 -4.51 19.22
C TYR A 56 -0.66 -5.07 19.75
N ARG A 57 -1.75 -4.31 19.65
CA ARG A 57 -3.09 -4.83 19.96
C ARG A 57 -3.57 -5.72 18.81
N ILE A 58 -4.04 -6.90 19.16
CA ILE A 58 -4.57 -7.90 18.22
C ILE A 58 -5.96 -8.36 18.67
N GLU A 59 -6.67 -9.00 17.76
CA GLU A 59 -7.91 -9.71 18.00
C GLU A 59 -7.71 -11.20 17.68
N PRO A 60 -8.60 -12.10 18.11
CA PRO A 60 -8.48 -13.54 17.85
C PRO A 60 -8.33 -13.91 16.37
N GLU A 61 -8.86 -13.09 15.46
CA GLU A 61 -8.75 -13.26 14.01
C GLU A 61 -7.38 -12.93 13.42
N ASP A 62 -6.53 -12.20 14.15
CA ASP A 62 -5.13 -11.95 13.74
C ASP A 62 -4.20 -13.10 14.11
N VAL A 63 -4.68 -14.04 14.93
CA VAL A 63 -3.88 -15.14 15.43
C VAL A 63 -4.01 -16.32 14.45
N PRO A 64 -2.90 -16.87 13.97
CA PRO A 64 -2.92 -18.07 13.14
C PRO A 64 -3.75 -19.18 13.80
N GLU A 65 -4.60 -19.87 13.02
CA GLU A 65 -5.55 -20.87 13.54
C GLU A 65 -4.86 -21.97 14.38
N ASP A 66 -3.64 -22.34 14.01
CA ASP A 66 -2.80 -23.31 14.71
C ASP A 66 -2.27 -22.79 16.05
N VAL A 67 -2.19 -21.47 16.21
CA VAL A 67 -1.81 -20.77 17.45
C VAL A 67 -3.00 -20.52 18.37
N VAL A 68 -4.19 -20.22 17.80
CA VAL A 68 -5.43 -19.90 18.57
C VAL A 68 -5.75 -20.95 19.63
N GLN A 69 -5.54 -22.23 19.33
CA GLN A 69 -5.79 -23.33 20.28
C GLN A 69 -4.85 -23.32 21.51
N HIS A 70 -3.75 -22.58 21.47
CA HIS A 70 -2.72 -22.56 22.51
C HIS A 70 -2.72 -21.30 23.38
N VAL A 71 -3.43 -20.26 22.97
CA VAL A 71 -3.56 -19.00 23.71
C VAL A 71 -5.03 -18.69 23.92
N LEU A 72 -5.46 -18.62 25.18
CA LEU A 72 -6.82 -18.22 25.52
C LEU A 72 -6.90 -16.69 25.46
N ASP A 73 -7.85 -16.17 24.67
CA ASP A 73 -8.14 -14.74 24.56
C ASP A 73 -6.91 -13.87 24.18
N PRO A 74 -6.27 -14.13 23.03
CA PRO A 74 -5.12 -13.34 22.60
C PRO A 74 -5.53 -11.90 22.29
N ALA A 75 -4.85 -10.94 22.94
CA ALA A 75 -5.13 -9.51 22.84
C ALA A 75 -3.90 -8.68 22.46
N ILE A 76 -2.69 -9.24 22.63
CA ILE A 76 -1.41 -8.57 22.37
C ILE A 76 -0.49 -9.45 21.52
N SER A 77 0.24 -8.84 20.59
CA SER A 77 1.38 -9.47 19.94
C SER A 77 2.68 -8.66 20.04
N TRP A 78 3.79 -9.37 19.94
CA TRP A 78 5.12 -8.80 19.71
C TRP A 78 5.78 -9.51 18.53
N GLN A 79 6.53 -8.76 17.73
CA GLN A 79 7.37 -9.32 16.67
C GLN A 79 8.83 -9.20 17.08
N ILE A 80 9.59 -10.27 16.92
CA ILE A 80 11.02 -10.32 17.24
C ILE A 80 11.76 -10.65 15.94
N VAL A 81 12.59 -9.72 15.49
CA VAL A 81 13.29 -9.80 14.21
C VAL A 81 14.78 -9.96 14.45
N VAL A 82 15.35 -11.03 13.91
CA VAL A 82 16.80 -11.29 13.89
C VAL A 82 17.34 -10.99 12.51
N GLU A 83 18.08 -9.90 12.36
CA GLU A 83 18.65 -9.52 11.08
C GLU A 83 19.75 -10.49 10.63
N GLY A 84 19.74 -10.86 9.35
CA GLY A 84 20.74 -11.72 8.74
C GLY A 84 20.65 -13.20 9.11
N SER A 85 19.64 -13.61 9.89
CA SER A 85 19.36 -15.02 10.24
C SER A 85 20.57 -15.78 10.81
N SER A 86 21.46 -15.10 11.53
CA SER A 86 22.65 -15.77 12.09
C SER A 86 22.23 -16.82 13.13
N PRO A 87 22.66 -18.10 13.01
CA PRO A 87 22.34 -19.14 13.99
C PRO A 87 22.76 -18.78 15.42
N THR A 88 23.78 -17.93 15.57
CA THR A 88 24.26 -17.46 16.87
C THR A 88 23.28 -16.50 17.56
N GLU A 89 22.44 -15.80 16.81
CA GLU A 89 21.45 -14.84 17.34
C GLU A 89 20.03 -15.45 17.42
N ILE A 90 19.72 -16.42 16.54
CA ILE A 90 18.42 -17.13 16.54
C ILE A 90 18.14 -17.82 17.88
N ALA A 91 19.12 -18.56 18.44
CA ALA A 91 18.90 -19.30 19.68
C ALA A 91 18.60 -18.39 20.89
N PRO A 92 19.34 -17.29 21.13
CA PRO A 92 18.95 -16.27 22.10
C PRO A 92 17.56 -15.68 21.87
N ALA A 93 17.22 -15.29 20.63
CA ALA A 93 15.91 -14.75 20.29
C ALA A 93 14.77 -15.74 20.60
N ARG A 94 14.92 -17.02 20.24
CA ARG A 94 13.95 -18.08 20.58
C ARG A 94 13.78 -18.28 22.08
N ARG A 95 14.86 -18.15 22.87
CA ARG A 95 14.76 -18.21 24.34
C ARG A 95 14.00 -17.00 24.88
N PHE A 96 14.26 -15.81 24.33
CA PHE A 96 13.54 -14.60 24.69
C PHE A 96 12.06 -14.68 24.34
N ALA A 97 11.71 -15.09 23.12
CA ALA A 97 10.32 -15.28 22.70
C ALA A 97 9.56 -16.22 23.63
N LYS A 98 10.17 -17.35 24.04
CA LYS A 98 9.57 -18.27 25.02
C LYS A 98 9.37 -17.63 26.40
N ALA A 99 10.34 -16.86 26.86
CA ALA A 99 10.26 -16.17 28.16
C ALA A 99 9.17 -15.09 28.13
N LEU A 100 9.07 -14.33 27.03
CA LEU A 100 8.05 -13.32 26.78
C LEU A 100 6.66 -13.93 26.71
N ALA A 101 6.49 -14.99 25.91
CA ALA A 101 5.26 -15.76 25.86
C ALA A 101 4.83 -16.24 27.25
N HIS A 102 5.74 -16.84 28.02
CA HIS A 102 5.42 -17.30 29.37
C HIS A 102 5.00 -16.15 30.31
N ALA A 103 5.74 -15.05 30.29
CA ALA A 103 5.49 -13.90 31.15
C ALA A 103 4.17 -13.17 30.81
N ALA A 104 3.73 -13.23 29.54
CA ALA A 104 2.52 -12.60 29.03
C ALA A 104 1.29 -13.53 28.96
N ARG A 105 1.40 -14.77 29.49
CA ARG A 105 0.37 -15.83 29.37
C ARG A 105 -0.01 -16.14 27.91
N GLY A 106 1.00 -16.19 27.05
CA GLY A 106 0.88 -16.42 25.62
C GLY A 106 1.71 -17.59 25.11
N VAL A 107 1.93 -17.59 23.80
CA VAL A 107 2.76 -18.54 23.06
C VAL A 107 3.59 -17.81 22.02
N ALA A 108 4.74 -18.38 21.64
CA ALA A 108 5.56 -17.84 20.58
C ALA A 108 5.47 -18.74 19.35
N LEU A 109 5.27 -18.17 18.17
CA LEU A 109 5.31 -18.84 16.87
C LEU A 109 6.67 -18.58 16.22
N ASP A 110 7.26 -19.63 15.66
CA ASP A 110 8.41 -19.55 14.79
C ASP A 110 7.96 -19.45 13.34
N GLU A 111 8.08 -18.28 12.71
CA GLU A 111 7.50 -18.03 11.38
C GLU A 111 8.25 -18.79 10.27
N GLN A 112 9.49 -19.23 10.53
CA GLN A 112 10.28 -20.02 9.56
C GLN A 112 10.02 -21.51 9.66
N THR A 113 9.71 -22.04 10.85
CA THR A 113 9.48 -23.48 11.05
C THR A 113 8.03 -23.85 11.34
N GLU A 114 7.14 -22.86 11.48
CA GLU A 114 5.74 -23.00 11.93
C GLU A 114 5.63 -23.70 13.31
N ASP A 115 6.69 -23.63 14.12
CA ASP A 115 6.70 -24.27 15.44
C ASP A 115 6.12 -23.34 16.51
N VAL A 116 5.09 -23.80 17.22
CA VAL A 116 4.61 -23.15 18.44
C VAL A 116 5.53 -23.48 19.61
N LEU A 117 6.26 -22.48 20.08
CA LEU A 117 7.23 -22.53 21.16
C LEU A 117 6.56 -22.34 22.52
N GLY A 118 6.86 -23.23 23.46
CA GLY A 118 6.44 -23.09 24.87
C GLY A 118 5.02 -23.59 25.17
N ALA A 119 4.22 -23.93 24.16
CA ALA A 119 2.95 -24.62 24.35
C ALA A 119 3.18 -26.09 24.76
N LYS A 120 2.39 -26.60 25.71
CA LYS A 120 2.25 -28.06 25.89
C LYS A 120 1.70 -28.61 24.58
N LYS A 121 2.31 -29.67 24.02
CA LYS A 121 1.86 -30.32 22.77
C LYS A 121 0.33 -30.53 22.81
N SER A 122 -0.43 -29.64 22.18
CA SER A 122 -1.83 -29.92 21.89
C SER A 122 -1.85 -30.96 20.77
N ARG A 123 -2.95 -31.69 20.67
CA ARG A 123 -3.17 -32.58 19.52
C ARG A 123 -3.29 -31.67 18.31
N ARG A 124 -2.33 -31.75 17.38
CA ARG A 124 -2.42 -31.12 16.06
C ARG A 124 -3.70 -31.66 15.44
N VAL A 125 -4.73 -30.81 15.33
CA VAL A 125 -5.95 -31.15 14.62
C VAL A 125 -5.60 -31.02 13.15
N ASP A 126 -5.76 -32.11 12.38
CA ASP A 126 -5.56 -32.05 10.94
C ASP A 126 -6.50 -31.00 10.36
N ARG A 127 -5.92 -30.06 9.61
CA ARG A 127 -6.66 -28.97 8.99
C ARG A 127 -7.64 -29.57 7.97
N PRO A 128 -8.96 -29.33 8.10
CA PRO A 128 -9.86 -29.68 7.01
C PRO A 128 -9.48 -28.83 5.78
N PRO A 129 -9.38 -29.43 4.58
CA PRO A 129 -9.12 -28.67 3.38
C PRO A 129 -10.24 -27.64 3.18
N THR A 130 -9.86 -26.37 3.03
CA THR A 130 -10.80 -25.31 2.70
C THR A 130 -11.20 -25.46 1.24
N GLU A 131 -12.50 -25.56 0.97
CA GLU A 131 -13.00 -25.63 -0.39
C GLU A 131 -12.63 -24.35 -1.17
N PRO A 132 -12.18 -24.46 -2.42
CA PRO A 132 -11.90 -23.30 -3.25
C PRO A 132 -13.18 -22.48 -3.50
N VAL A 133 -13.10 -21.17 -3.35
CA VAL A 133 -14.19 -20.23 -3.56
C VAL A 133 -13.93 -19.32 -4.76
N ARG A 134 -15.01 -18.70 -5.26
CA ARG A 134 -14.96 -17.58 -6.20
C ARG A 134 -14.98 -16.26 -5.42
N VAL A 135 -14.11 -15.34 -5.78
CA VAL A 135 -14.03 -13.98 -5.23
C VAL A 135 -14.36 -13.00 -6.35
N LEU A 136 -15.11 -11.96 -6.05
CA LEU A 136 -15.22 -10.78 -6.90
C LEU A 136 -14.24 -9.75 -6.37
N ASP A 137 -13.38 -9.27 -7.25
CA ASP A 137 -12.45 -8.18 -6.99
C ASP A 137 -12.97 -6.92 -7.68
N LEU A 138 -13.15 -5.85 -6.90
CA LEU A 138 -13.58 -4.55 -7.40
C LEU A 138 -12.46 -3.55 -7.21
N GLU A 139 -12.08 -2.85 -8.27
CA GLU A 139 -11.04 -1.83 -8.24
C GLU A 139 -11.51 -0.55 -8.91
N TRP A 140 -11.19 0.60 -8.33
CA TRP A 140 -11.49 1.92 -8.87
C TRP A 140 -10.21 2.73 -9.02
N TYR A 141 -10.05 3.31 -10.19
CA TYR A 141 -8.93 4.16 -10.58
C TYR A 141 -9.45 5.57 -10.81
N SER A 142 -8.95 6.52 -10.01
CA SER A 142 -9.47 7.89 -9.97
C SER A 142 -8.31 8.88 -10.07
N PRO A 143 -8.48 10.09 -10.63
CA PRO A 143 -7.38 11.05 -10.71
C PRO A 143 -6.97 11.52 -9.30
N ALA A 144 -5.74 12.02 -9.15
CA ALA A 144 -5.25 12.58 -7.88
C ALA A 144 -6.13 13.73 -7.35
N SER A 145 -6.87 14.42 -8.23
CA SER A 145 -7.82 15.48 -7.90
C SER A 145 -9.17 14.98 -7.37
N ALA A 146 -9.40 13.66 -7.35
CA ALA A 146 -10.67 13.09 -6.92
C ALA A 146 -10.99 13.36 -5.44
N PRO A 147 -12.27 13.54 -5.06
CA PRO A 147 -12.67 13.82 -3.68
C PRO A 147 -12.20 12.74 -2.70
N PRO A 148 -11.84 13.06 -1.45
CA PRO A 148 -11.37 12.08 -0.47
C PRO A 148 -12.27 10.84 -0.36
N ALA A 149 -11.65 9.66 -0.43
CA ALA A 149 -12.35 8.39 -0.45
C ALA A 149 -13.10 8.03 0.86
N PRO A 150 -12.57 8.28 2.07
CA PRO A 150 -13.15 7.73 3.31
C PRO A 150 -14.60 8.14 3.58
N ASP A 151 -14.90 9.45 3.55
CA ASP A 151 -16.26 9.95 3.79
C ASP A 151 -17.25 9.41 2.77
N LEU A 152 -16.83 9.41 1.50
CA LEU A 152 -17.61 8.89 0.39
C LEU A 152 -17.91 7.40 0.56
N TRP A 153 -16.89 6.62 0.92
CA TRP A 153 -17.00 5.17 1.15
C TRP A 153 -18.00 4.88 2.27
N LEU A 154 -17.83 5.50 3.43
CA LEU A 154 -18.69 5.30 4.60
C LEU A 154 -20.14 5.68 4.30
N GLU A 155 -20.36 6.80 3.60
CA GLU A 155 -21.70 7.24 3.22
C GLU A 155 -22.39 6.25 2.29
N LEU A 156 -21.69 5.80 1.23
CA LEU A 156 -22.25 4.88 0.24
C LEU A 156 -22.45 3.48 0.83
N ALA A 157 -21.49 2.97 1.62
CA ALA A 157 -21.61 1.67 2.26
C ALA A 157 -22.83 1.65 3.19
N ARG A 158 -23.01 2.66 4.06
CA ARG A 158 -24.21 2.76 4.93
C ARG A 158 -25.52 2.74 4.17
N LYS A 159 -25.59 3.43 3.02
CA LYS A 159 -26.84 3.63 2.28
C LYS A 159 -27.16 2.49 1.32
N VAL A 160 -26.14 1.91 0.69
CA VAL A 160 -26.32 1.01 -0.47
C VAL A 160 -25.86 -0.40 -0.17
N PHE A 161 -24.71 -0.55 0.50
CA PHE A 161 -24.09 -1.86 0.72
C PHE A 161 -23.41 -1.94 2.10
N PRO A 162 -24.19 -2.10 3.18
CA PRO A 162 -23.69 -2.00 4.55
C PRO A 162 -22.60 -3.01 4.91
N GLU A 163 -22.57 -4.16 4.24
CA GLU A 163 -21.56 -5.20 4.44
C GLU A 163 -20.16 -4.73 4.04
N ALA A 164 -20.05 -3.75 3.13
CA ALA A 164 -18.78 -3.11 2.75
C ALA A 164 -18.27 -2.08 3.77
N LEU A 165 -18.99 -1.87 4.89
CA LEU A 165 -18.50 -1.01 5.96
C LEU A 165 -17.25 -1.62 6.61
N PRO A 166 -16.19 -0.81 6.84
CA PRO A 166 -15.04 -1.25 7.60
C PRO A 166 -15.48 -1.73 8.98
N ARG A 167 -15.20 -2.99 9.30
CA ARG A 167 -15.35 -3.48 10.69
C ARG A 167 -14.10 -3.12 11.50
N ARG A 168 -12.94 -3.27 10.87
CA ARG A 168 -11.62 -2.99 11.43
C ARG A 168 -10.69 -2.46 10.34
N TYR A 169 -9.88 -1.46 10.66
CA TYR A 169 -9.14 -0.70 9.66
C TYR A 169 -7.86 -0.05 10.20
N GLY A 170 -6.98 0.35 9.27
CA GLY A 170 -5.83 1.21 9.50
C GLY A 170 -4.77 1.10 8.41
N GLY A 171 -3.66 1.83 8.56
CA GLY A 171 -2.57 1.88 7.58
C GLY A 171 -1.63 0.67 7.59
N TYR A 172 -1.72 -0.17 8.62
CA TYR A 172 -0.86 -1.35 8.78
C TYR A 172 -1.59 -2.46 9.54
N GLN A 173 -1.18 -3.71 9.29
CA GLN A 173 -1.63 -4.86 10.06
C GLN A 173 -0.73 -5.06 11.29
N PRO A 174 -1.27 -5.51 12.43
CA PRO A 174 -2.69 -5.71 12.71
C PRO A 174 -3.44 -4.36 12.76
N TYR A 175 -4.65 -4.33 12.19
CA TYR A 175 -5.39 -3.07 12.04
C TYR A 175 -5.75 -2.48 13.41
N PRO A 176 -5.29 -1.26 13.74
CA PRO A 176 -5.42 -0.73 15.10
C PRO A 176 -6.85 -0.31 15.48
N TYR A 177 -7.69 0.05 14.51
CA TYR A 177 -9.01 0.67 14.75
C TYR A 177 -10.19 -0.24 14.43
N ARG A 178 -11.30 -0.08 15.16
CA ARG A 178 -12.60 -0.74 14.91
C ARG A 178 -13.69 0.30 14.79
N LEU A 179 -14.52 0.21 13.75
CA LEU A 179 -15.58 1.21 13.50
C LEU A 179 -16.59 1.31 14.65
N ASN A 180 -16.91 0.19 15.31
CA ASN A 180 -17.86 0.15 16.43
C ASN A 180 -17.28 0.67 17.76
N ARG A 181 -15.95 0.72 17.91
CA ARG A 181 -15.25 1.13 19.13
C ARG A 181 -14.72 2.55 19.02
N ASP A 182 -14.04 2.84 17.92
CA ASP A 182 -13.31 4.10 17.69
C ASP A 182 -14.08 5.07 16.80
N GLY A 183 -15.20 4.62 16.21
CA GLY A 183 -16.00 5.43 15.29
C GLY A 183 -15.35 5.59 13.92
N GLU A 184 -15.83 6.57 13.16
CA GLU A 184 -15.36 6.89 11.81
C GLU A 184 -14.16 7.85 11.79
N GLY A 185 -13.90 8.55 12.91
CA GLY A 185 -12.88 9.60 13.00
C GLY A 185 -11.53 9.15 12.46
N PRO A 186 -10.90 8.11 13.03
CA PRO A 186 -9.61 7.63 12.56
C PRO A 186 -9.61 7.16 11.09
N PHE A 187 -10.71 6.60 10.58
CA PHE A 187 -10.81 6.18 9.17
C PHE A 187 -10.69 7.37 8.21
N VAL A 188 -11.18 8.54 8.62
CA VAL A 188 -11.14 9.78 7.84
C VAL A 188 -9.84 10.55 8.10
N THR A 189 -9.47 10.73 9.38
CA THR A 189 -8.36 11.60 9.77
C THR A 189 -6.99 10.97 9.55
N GLU A 190 -6.88 9.65 9.49
CA GLU A 190 -5.63 8.92 9.23
C GLU A 190 -5.47 8.54 7.74
N PHE A 191 -6.23 9.17 6.83
CA PHE A 191 -6.11 8.96 5.39
C PHE A 191 -5.50 10.19 4.70
N GLY A 192 -4.58 9.98 3.75
CA GLY A 192 -3.97 11.06 2.97
C GLY A 192 -2.54 11.38 3.39
N TRP A 193 -2.09 12.61 3.16
CA TRP A 193 -0.75 13.06 3.56
C TRP A 193 -0.74 13.51 5.03
N ILE A 194 -0.09 12.72 5.89
CA ILE A 194 -0.07 12.91 7.34
C ILE A 194 1.35 12.71 7.83
N ARG A 195 1.85 13.65 8.66
CA ARG A 195 3.19 13.56 9.28
C ARG A 195 4.29 13.20 8.27
N GLU A 196 4.29 13.89 7.13
CA GLU A 196 5.30 13.76 6.07
C GLU A 196 5.28 12.40 5.33
N ARG A 197 4.19 11.63 5.43
CA ARG A 197 3.99 10.38 4.68
C ARG A 197 2.55 10.23 4.20
N TYR A 198 2.35 9.43 3.15
CA TYR A 198 1.01 9.04 2.71
C TYR A 198 0.51 7.85 3.51
N GLU A 199 -0.71 7.96 4.04
CA GLU A 199 -1.39 6.92 4.81
C GLU A 199 -2.63 6.45 4.04
N SER A 200 -2.67 5.14 3.78
CA SER A 200 -3.81 4.46 3.16
C SER A 200 -4.68 3.84 4.25
N GLN A 201 -5.95 3.57 3.92
CA GLN A 201 -6.87 2.87 4.83
C GLN A 201 -7.17 1.49 4.29
N ILE A 202 -6.60 0.45 4.89
CA ILE A 202 -6.92 -0.93 4.56
C ILE A 202 -7.86 -1.46 5.64
N PHE A 203 -8.86 -2.24 5.24
CA PHE A 203 -9.89 -2.70 6.15
C PHE A 203 -10.36 -4.12 5.87
N VAL A 204 -10.87 -4.76 6.92
CA VAL A 204 -11.72 -5.96 6.84
C VAL A 204 -13.18 -5.56 7.02
N ALA A 205 -14.06 -6.23 6.30
CA ALA A 205 -15.48 -5.91 6.22
C ALA A 205 -16.34 -7.04 6.80
N SER A 206 -17.66 -6.97 6.60
CA SER A 206 -18.57 -8.04 7.00
C SER A 206 -18.94 -8.89 5.79
N ASN A 207 -19.11 -10.21 6.00
CA ASN A 207 -19.53 -11.10 4.92
C ASN A 207 -20.79 -10.55 4.21
N PRO A 208 -20.81 -10.53 2.86
CA PRO A 208 -19.87 -11.24 1.98
C PRO A 208 -18.60 -10.47 1.61
N CYS A 209 -18.44 -9.23 2.06
CA CYS A 209 -17.20 -8.47 1.88
C CYS A 209 -16.12 -8.99 2.83
N LEU A 210 -14.94 -9.26 2.26
CA LEU A 210 -13.79 -9.81 2.98
C LEU A 210 -12.90 -8.67 3.47
N SER A 211 -12.43 -7.85 2.53
CA SER A 211 -11.51 -6.75 2.79
C SER A 211 -11.58 -5.71 1.68
N GLY A 212 -11.00 -4.54 1.93
CA GLY A 212 -10.83 -3.51 0.92
C GLY A 212 -9.74 -2.53 1.32
N GLY A 213 -9.50 -1.54 0.47
CA GLY A 213 -8.50 -0.52 0.74
C GLY A 213 -8.78 0.77 0.00
N LEU A 214 -8.48 1.89 0.64
CA LEU A 214 -8.48 3.22 0.05
C LEU A 214 -7.03 3.69 0.05
N PHE A 215 -6.45 3.96 -1.13
CA PHE A 215 -5.01 4.20 -1.22
C PHE A 215 -4.71 5.66 -1.57
N ALA A 216 -3.89 6.28 -0.71
CA ALA A 216 -3.66 7.72 -0.69
C ALA A 216 -2.51 8.25 -1.57
N PRO A 217 -1.34 7.60 -1.74
CA PRO A 217 -0.34 8.17 -2.62
C PRO A 217 -0.83 8.04 -4.06
N PRO A 218 -0.88 9.13 -4.84
CA PRO A 218 -1.18 9.02 -6.26
C PRO A 218 -0.02 8.27 -6.94
N TRP A 219 -0.31 7.13 -7.55
CA TRP A 219 0.62 6.38 -8.39
C TRP A 219 0.47 6.85 -9.83
N GLY A 220 1.50 7.50 -10.37
CA GLY A 220 1.43 8.08 -11.71
C GLY A 220 0.29 9.08 -11.89
N GLY A 221 -0.09 9.81 -10.81
CA GLY A 221 -1.19 10.77 -10.83
C GLY A 221 -2.59 10.18 -10.58
N TYR A 222 -2.70 8.90 -10.24
CA TYR A 222 -3.98 8.23 -9.96
C TYR A 222 -4.05 7.64 -8.55
N LEU A 223 -5.22 7.74 -7.96
CA LEU A 223 -5.62 7.06 -6.73
C LEU A 223 -6.26 5.73 -7.08
N PHE A 224 -6.12 4.77 -6.17
CA PHE A 224 -6.60 3.41 -6.33
C PHE A 224 -7.41 3.06 -5.08
N ASP A 225 -8.58 2.49 -5.26
CA ASP A 225 -9.42 1.97 -4.18
C ASP A 225 -9.86 0.54 -4.56
N SER A 226 -10.06 -0.35 -3.58
CA SER A 226 -10.45 -1.74 -3.83
C SER A 226 -11.42 -2.34 -2.81
N LEU A 227 -12.16 -3.35 -3.23
CA LEU A 227 -13.04 -4.18 -2.40
C LEU A 227 -13.08 -5.61 -2.91
N HIS A 228 -12.78 -6.54 -2.01
CA HIS A 228 -12.81 -7.98 -2.23
C HIS A 228 -14.03 -8.59 -1.52
N LEU A 229 -14.80 -9.41 -2.23
CA LEU A 229 -15.98 -10.06 -1.67
C LEU A 229 -16.20 -11.46 -2.26
N LEU A 230 -16.93 -12.31 -1.54
CA LEU A 230 -17.35 -13.61 -2.05
C LEU A 230 -18.29 -13.44 -3.24
N ALA A 231 -18.07 -14.21 -4.31
CA ALA A 231 -18.93 -14.15 -5.49
C ALA A 231 -20.18 -15.06 -5.38
N ALA A 232 -20.16 -16.10 -4.53
CA ALA A 232 -21.29 -17.02 -4.39
C ALA A 232 -22.63 -16.34 -4.03
N PRO A 233 -22.68 -15.34 -3.12
CA PRO A 233 -23.92 -14.61 -2.85
C PRO A 233 -24.51 -13.87 -4.05
N LEU A 234 -23.70 -13.58 -5.08
CA LEU A 234 -24.13 -12.86 -6.28
C LEU A 234 -24.96 -13.70 -7.24
N ASP A 235 -25.03 -15.03 -7.00
CA ASP A 235 -25.99 -15.91 -7.68
C ASP A 235 -27.44 -15.48 -7.34
N ASP A 236 -27.67 -14.76 -6.23
CA ASP A 236 -28.92 -14.03 -5.97
C ASP A 236 -28.91 -12.66 -6.70
N PRO A 237 -29.88 -12.40 -7.61
CA PRO A 237 -30.01 -11.11 -8.29
C PRO A 237 -30.07 -9.90 -7.35
N ARG A 238 -30.57 -10.04 -6.13
CA ARG A 238 -30.64 -8.94 -5.15
C ARG A 238 -29.25 -8.49 -4.72
N TRP A 239 -28.37 -9.43 -4.39
CA TRP A 239 -26.98 -9.15 -4.03
C TRP A 239 -26.22 -8.56 -5.21
N ARG A 240 -26.32 -9.19 -6.37
CA ARG A 240 -25.72 -8.69 -7.61
C ARG A 240 -26.16 -7.26 -7.94
N ASN A 241 -27.45 -6.95 -7.86
CA ASN A 241 -27.95 -5.60 -8.12
C ASN A 241 -27.45 -4.60 -7.08
N THR A 242 -27.36 -4.99 -5.81
CA THR A 242 -26.77 -4.14 -4.77
C THR A 242 -25.30 -3.83 -5.04
N VAL A 243 -24.50 -4.85 -5.38
CA VAL A 243 -23.07 -4.67 -5.71
C VAL A 243 -22.88 -3.80 -6.96
N ARG A 244 -23.65 -4.04 -8.03
CA ARG A 244 -23.62 -3.20 -9.24
C ARG A 244 -23.94 -1.74 -8.93
N ARG A 245 -24.98 -1.49 -8.12
CA ARG A 245 -25.34 -0.13 -7.69
C ARG A 245 -24.26 0.53 -6.86
N PHE A 246 -23.68 -0.19 -5.90
CA PHE A 246 -22.57 0.33 -5.10
C PHE A 246 -21.36 0.65 -5.97
N PHE A 247 -20.98 -0.26 -6.87
CA PHE A 247 -19.86 -0.11 -7.79
C PHE A 247 -19.98 1.13 -8.67
N VAL A 248 -21.14 1.32 -9.31
CA VAL A 248 -21.43 2.49 -10.12
C VAL A 248 -21.51 3.76 -9.28
N ALA A 249 -22.20 3.73 -8.13
CA ALA A 249 -22.35 4.90 -7.29
C ALA A 249 -21.01 5.41 -6.75
N TYR A 250 -20.13 4.49 -6.34
CA TYR A 250 -18.79 4.83 -5.91
C TYR A 250 -17.96 5.40 -7.07
N ALA A 251 -17.92 4.72 -8.22
CA ALA A 251 -17.17 5.18 -9.39
C ALA A 251 -17.59 6.60 -9.83
N ARG A 252 -18.90 6.87 -9.89
CA ARG A 252 -19.44 8.19 -10.27
C ARG A 252 -19.04 9.29 -9.29
N ARG A 253 -19.22 9.05 -7.99
CA ARG A 253 -18.99 10.07 -6.96
C ARG A 253 -17.50 10.27 -6.64
N ARG A 254 -16.71 9.22 -6.81
CA ARG A 254 -15.25 9.28 -6.69
C ARG A 254 -14.63 9.95 -7.91
N GLY A 255 -15.33 10.00 -9.04
CA GLY A 255 -14.78 10.52 -10.29
C GLY A 255 -13.78 9.54 -10.92
N SER A 256 -14.08 8.25 -10.84
CA SER A 256 -13.20 7.21 -11.39
C SER A 256 -13.17 7.28 -12.91
N VAL A 257 -11.95 7.29 -13.47
CA VAL A 257 -11.73 7.22 -14.93
C VAL A 257 -11.94 5.79 -15.44
N LEU A 258 -11.62 4.81 -14.60
CA LEU A 258 -11.79 3.39 -14.86
C LEU A 258 -12.17 2.70 -13.54
N ALA A 259 -13.09 1.76 -13.59
CA ALA A 259 -13.25 0.78 -12.52
C ALA A 259 -13.53 -0.59 -13.12
N VAL A 260 -13.09 -1.64 -12.43
CA VAL A 260 -13.22 -3.02 -12.92
C VAL A 260 -13.78 -3.91 -11.82
N GLY A 261 -14.62 -4.85 -12.22
CA GLY A 261 -15.15 -5.90 -11.35
C GLY A 261 -14.88 -7.26 -11.98
N GLU A 262 -14.00 -8.04 -11.38
CA GLU A 262 -13.52 -9.31 -11.93
C GLU A 262 -13.81 -10.49 -11.01
N VAL A 263 -14.36 -11.57 -11.58
CA VAL A 263 -14.58 -12.82 -10.85
C VAL A 263 -13.33 -13.69 -10.97
N LEU A 264 -12.70 -13.97 -9.85
CA LEU A 264 -11.50 -14.78 -9.69
C LEU A 264 -11.83 -16.13 -9.04
N ARG A 265 -11.26 -17.23 -9.55
CA ARG A 265 -11.53 -18.59 -9.06
C ARG A 265 -10.40 -19.16 -8.22
N ASN A 266 -10.70 -20.29 -7.58
CA ASN A 266 -9.75 -21.14 -6.86
C ASN A 266 -9.07 -20.43 -5.67
N HIS A 267 -9.71 -19.42 -5.08
CA HIS A 267 -9.24 -18.77 -3.88
C HIS A 267 -9.55 -19.61 -2.65
N THR A 268 -8.69 -19.57 -1.64
CA THR A 268 -8.92 -20.17 -0.32
C THR A 268 -9.12 -19.06 0.71
N LEU A 269 -10.13 -19.19 1.58
CA LEU A 269 -10.39 -18.20 2.64
C LEU A 269 -9.49 -18.36 3.86
N SER A 270 -8.93 -19.55 4.02
CA SER A 270 -8.01 -19.89 5.10
C SER A 270 -6.90 -20.78 4.56
N GLY A 271 -5.70 -20.59 5.11
CA GLY A 271 -4.54 -21.42 4.82
C GLY A 271 -3.67 -20.92 3.69
N PRO A 272 -2.68 -21.73 3.28
CA PRO A 272 -1.73 -21.31 2.27
C PRO A 272 -2.47 -20.97 0.96
N PRO A 273 -1.99 -19.97 0.22
CA PRO A 273 -2.59 -19.61 -1.05
C PRO A 273 -2.51 -20.79 -2.01
N ASN A 274 -3.60 -21.03 -2.74
CA ASN A 274 -3.60 -22.02 -3.81
C ASN A 274 -2.79 -21.50 -5.00
N ASP A 275 -1.75 -22.22 -5.42
CA ASP A 275 -0.91 -21.86 -6.58
C ASP A 275 -1.69 -21.76 -7.90
N ARG A 276 -2.90 -22.34 -7.94
CA ARG A 276 -3.82 -22.29 -9.09
C ARG A 276 -4.90 -21.22 -8.96
N ARG A 277 -4.81 -20.32 -7.97
CA ARG A 277 -5.75 -19.19 -7.85
C ARG A 277 -5.61 -18.26 -9.04
N ASP A 278 -6.74 -17.80 -9.56
CA ASP A 278 -6.71 -16.71 -10.52
C ASP A 278 -6.13 -15.46 -9.83
N GLN A 279 -5.36 -14.66 -10.57
CA GLN A 279 -4.79 -13.41 -10.06
C GLN A 279 -5.31 -12.25 -10.89
N HIS A 280 -5.66 -11.15 -10.24
CA HIS A 280 -5.94 -9.89 -10.91
C HIS A 280 -4.67 -9.37 -11.60
N GLY A 281 -4.79 -8.95 -12.86
CA GLY A 281 -3.67 -8.33 -13.57
C GLY A 281 -3.58 -6.86 -13.19
N THR A 282 -2.44 -6.39 -12.70
CA THR A 282 -2.29 -4.96 -12.38
C THR A 282 -2.53 -4.10 -13.62
N LEU A 283 -3.43 -3.12 -13.50
CA LEU A 283 -3.62 -2.07 -14.51
C LEU A 283 -2.78 -0.82 -14.20
N ARG A 284 -1.99 -0.86 -13.13
CA ARG A 284 -1.08 0.22 -12.71
C ARG A 284 0.27 0.11 -13.40
N GLY A 285 0.74 1.23 -13.93
CA GLY A 285 2.10 1.47 -14.41
C GLY A 285 2.73 2.68 -13.72
N GLU A 286 4.01 2.93 -14.01
CA GLU A 286 4.78 4.04 -13.42
C GLU A 286 4.14 5.42 -13.71
N ASP A 287 3.60 5.58 -14.92
CA ASP A 287 3.01 6.83 -15.41
C ASP A 287 1.47 6.82 -15.40
N GLY A 288 0.82 5.89 -14.68
CA GLY A 288 -0.63 5.86 -14.50
C GLY A 288 -1.29 4.53 -14.88
N ILE A 289 -2.40 4.57 -15.60
CA ILE A 289 -3.19 3.39 -15.96
C ILE A 289 -2.70 2.82 -17.29
N LEU A 290 -2.38 1.53 -17.31
CA LEU A 290 -1.85 0.82 -18.50
C LEU A 290 -2.88 0.68 -19.62
N GLY A 291 -4.17 0.80 -19.31
CA GLY A 291 -5.29 0.63 -20.25
C GLY A 291 -6.42 -0.21 -19.65
N LEU A 292 -7.24 -0.79 -20.52
CA LEU A 292 -8.32 -1.69 -20.12
C LEU A 292 -7.79 -3.12 -19.87
N PRO A 293 -8.43 -3.93 -19.01
CA PRO A 293 -8.00 -5.31 -18.75
C PRO A 293 -7.79 -6.11 -20.04
N ALA A 294 -6.76 -6.95 -20.08
CA ALA A 294 -6.36 -7.71 -21.29
C ALA A 294 -7.49 -8.57 -21.89
N ASN A 295 -8.41 -9.03 -21.04
CA ASN A 295 -9.60 -9.77 -21.42
C ASN A 295 -10.83 -9.01 -20.89
N PRO A 296 -12.03 -9.23 -21.47
CA PRO A 296 -13.27 -8.74 -20.87
C PRO A 296 -13.42 -9.22 -19.42
N VAL A 297 -13.87 -8.31 -18.55
CA VAL A 297 -14.19 -8.57 -17.13
C VAL A 297 -15.68 -8.32 -16.90
N TRP A 298 -16.22 -8.80 -15.77
CA TRP A 298 -17.67 -8.79 -15.54
C TRP A 298 -18.26 -7.39 -15.49
N LEU A 299 -17.60 -6.45 -14.81
CA LEU A 299 -18.01 -5.05 -14.74
C LEU A 299 -16.86 -4.15 -15.20
N THR A 300 -17.12 -3.23 -16.12
CA THR A 300 -16.17 -2.19 -16.51
C THR A 300 -16.87 -0.84 -16.46
N TRP A 301 -16.45 0.03 -15.53
CA TRP A 301 -16.82 1.43 -15.53
C TRP A 301 -15.85 2.22 -16.41
N LEU A 302 -16.39 3.01 -17.32
CA LEU A 302 -15.65 3.87 -18.24
C LEU A 302 -16.05 5.31 -17.94
N GLY A 303 -15.22 6.04 -17.20
CA GLY A 303 -15.42 7.47 -16.97
C GLY A 303 -15.32 8.25 -18.28
N ASN A 304 -15.75 9.51 -18.29
CA ASN A 304 -15.75 10.35 -19.50
C ASN A 304 -14.38 10.41 -20.22
N ASP A 305 -13.30 10.32 -19.45
CA ASP A 305 -11.92 10.28 -19.93
C ASP A 305 -11.61 9.04 -20.77
N TYR A 306 -12.25 7.90 -20.50
CA TYR A 306 -12.12 6.67 -21.31
C TYR A 306 -13.27 6.50 -22.30
N LEU A 307 -14.46 7.01 -21.99
CA LEU A 307 -15.68 6.69 -22.72
C LEU A 307 -15.61 7.12 -24.18
N HIS A 308 -15.04 8.28 -24.48
CA HIS A 308 -14.91 8.76 -25.86
C HIS A 308 -14.05 7.85 -26.76
N LEU A 309 -13.14 7.07 -26.18
CA LEU A 309 -12.27 6.13 -26.92
C LEU A 309 -13.00 4.84 -27.31
N VAL A 310 -14.07 4.49 -26.59
CA VAL A 310 -14.76 3.20 -26.71
C VAL A 310 -16.24 3.32 -27.04
N HIS A 311 -16.83 4.52 -26.99
CA HIS A 311 -18.27 4.74 -27.13
C HIS A 311 -18.89 4.02 -28.34
N ASP A 312 -18.28 4.20 -29.51
CA ASP A 312 -18.77 3.62 -30.78
C ASP A 312 -18.62 2.10 -30.87
N HIS A 313 -17.88 1.51 -29.92
CA HIS A 313 -17.64 0.08 -29.84
C HIS A 313 -18.58 -0.61 -28.83
N LEU A 314 -19.15 0.12 -27.87
CA LEU A 314 -19.91 -0.48 -26.77
C LEU A 314 -21.31 -0.94 -27.23
N PRO A 315 -21.66 -2.23 -27.07
CA PRO A 315 -22.99 -2.72 -27.40
C PRO A 315 -24.04 -2.14 -26.43
N PRO A 316 -25.13 -1.52 -26.92
CA PRO A 316 -26.11 -0.83 -26.09
C PRO A 316 -26.85 -1.79 -25.13
N GLU A 317 -27.03 -3.05 -25.49
CA GLU A 317 -27.67 -4.09 -24.68
C GLU A 317 -26.86 -4.47 -23.43
N HIS A 318 -25.56 -4.18 -23.41
CA HIS A 318 -24.64 -4.48 -22.30
C HIS A 318 -24.09 -3.22 -21.65
N THR A 319 -24.58 -2.04 -22.04
CA THR A 319 -24.02 -0.75 -21.62
C THR A 319 -25.08 0.15 -21.02
N THR A 320 -24.87 0.58 -19.78
CA THR A 320 -25.71 1.59 -19.13
C THR A 320 -24.95 2.91 -19.04
N TYR A 321 -25.50 3.95 -19.67
CA TYR A 321 -24.91 5.30 -19.70
C TYR A 321 -25.36 6.16 -18.53
N TYR A 322 -24.43 6.96 -18.02
CA TYR A 322 -24.60 7.96 -16.97
C TYR A 322 -23.95 9.28 -17.40
N PRO A 323 -24.28 10.43 -16.76
CA PRO A 323 -23.64 11.70 -17.07
C PRO A 323 -22.10 11.70 -16.89
N GLU A 324 -21.59 10.88 -15.97
CA GLU A 324 -20.18 10.82 -15.59
C GLU A 324 -19.39 9.70 -16.30
N GLY A 325 -20.07 8.83 -17.05
CA GLY A 325 -19.45 7.68 -17.70
C GLY A 325 -20.44 6.58 -18.09
N ALA A 326 -19.95 5.39 -18.38
CA ALA A 326 -20.79 4.23 -18.70
C ALA A 326 -20.34 2.98 -17.94
N LEU A 327 -21.31 2.15 -17.55
CA LEU A 327 -21.06 0.78 -17.10
C LEU A 327 -21.23 -0.15 -18.29
N TYR A 328 -20.17 -0.82 -18.70
CA TYR A 328 -20.20 -1.97 -19.61
C TYR A 328 -20.16 -3.27 -18.80
N ALA A 329 -21.12 -4.16 -19.03
CA ALA A 329 -21.24 -5.46 -18.38
C ALA A 329 -21.59 -6.55 -19.42
N PRO A 330 -20.61 -7.32 -19.95
CA PRO A 330 -20.82 -8.28 -21.03
C PRO A 330 -21.77 -9.44 -20.69
N ALA A 331 -22.04 -9.66 -19.40
CA ALA A 331 -22.95 -10.69 -18.93
C ALA A 331 -23.78 -10.19 -17.75
N ASP A 332 -25.02 -10.66 -17.65
CA ASP A 332 -25.87 -10.37 -16.49
C ASP A 332 -25.41 -11.11 -15.23
N GLU A 333 -25.03 -12.38 -15.35
CA GLU A 333 -24.50 -13.17 -14.25
C GLU A 333 -23.01 -12.86 -14.01
N PRO A 334 -22.49 -12.98 -12.78
CA PRO A 334 -21.06 -12.89 -12.50
C PRO A 334 -20.29 -13.96 -13.27
N ALA A 335 -19.47 -13.51 -14.22
CA ALA A 335 -18.72 -14.38 -15.11
C ALA A 335 -17.20 -14.19 -14.94
N ASP A 336 -16.46 -15.30 -14.89
CA ASP A 336 -15.00 -15.29 -14.85
C ASP A 336 -14.39 -15.07 -16.24
N ARG A 337 -13.08 -14.80 -16.30
CA ARG A 337 -12.36 -14.57 -17.58
C ARG A 337 -12.56 -15.67 -18.60
N GLY A 338 -12.60 -16.93 -18.18
CA GLY A 338 -12.75 -18.07 -19.09
C GLY A 338 -14.12 -18.07 -19.76
N GLN A 339 -15.17 -17.78 -19.00
CA GLN A 339 -16.53 -17.65 -19.52
C GLN A 339 -16.66 -16.41 -20.44
N LEU A 340 -16.02 -15.31 -20.07
CA LEU A 340 -16.07 -14.07 -20.85
C LEU A 340 -15.21 -14.10 -22.13
N ALA A 341 -14.15 -14.92 -22.16
CA ALA A 341 -13.31 -15.09 -23.34
C ALA A 341 -14.02 -15.79 -24.51
N GLU A 342 -15.14 -16.45 -24.24
CA GLU A 342 -16.01 -17.04 -25.28
C GLU A 342 -16.89 -15.99 -25.98
N LEU A 343 -16.97 -14.78 -25.42
CA LEU A 343 -17.72 -13.67 -25.99
C LEU A 343 -16.86 -12.84 -26.95
N LEU A 344 -17.50 -12.26 -27.95
CA LEU A 344 -16.83 -11.27 -28.81
C LEU A 344 -16.47 -10.05 -27.95
N ASP A 345 -15.18 -9.70 -27.89
CA ASP A 345 -14.74 -8.46 -27.25
C ASP A 345 -15.04 -7.28 -28.18
N PRO A 346 -15.97 -6.38 -27.80
CA PRO A 346 -16.28 -5.23 -28.65
C PRO A 346 -15.16 -4.18 -28.64
N ILE A 347 -14.31 -4.17 -27.61
CA ILE A 347 -13.31 -3.12 -27.40
C ILE A 347 -12.07 -3.40 -28.25
N PRO A 348 -11.55 -2.41 -29.00
CA PRO A 348 -10.34 -2.57 -29.79
C PRO A 348 -9.15 -3.07 -28.96
N ALA A 349 -8.45 -4.10 -29.45
CA ALA A 349 -7.30 -4.69 -28.78
C ALA A 349 -6.20 -3.67 -28.43
N ARG A 350 -6.06 -2.57 -29.18
CA ARG A 350 -5.10 -1.49 -28.89
C ARG A 350 -5.36 -0.72 -27.59
N LEU A 351 -6.59 -0.78 -27.06
CA LEU A 351 -6.99 -0.15 -25.80
C LEU A 351 -6.89 -1.11 -24.60
N ARG A 352 -6.66 -2.40 -24.88
CA ARG A 352 -6.46 -3.45 -23.90
C ARG A 352 -4.97 -3.50 -23.52
N VAL A 353 -4.68 -3.78 -22.26
CA VAL A 353 -3.31 -4.10 -21.85
C VAL A 353 -2.93 -5.46 -22.41
N SER A 354 -1.73 -5.57 -22.99
CA SER A 354 -1.25 -6.87 -23.46
C SER A 354 -0.73 -7.68 -22.26
N ALA A 355 -1.43 -8.76 -21.90
CA ALA A 355 -0.98 -9.68 -20.86
C ALA A 355 0.29 -10.43 -21.30
N ILE A 356 1.27 -10.56 -20.40
CA ILE A 356 2.36 -11.54 -20.59
C ILE A 356 1.76 -12.94 -20.31
N PRO A 357 1.97 -13.95 -21.19
CA PRO A 357 1.49 -15.31 -20.94
C PRO A 357 1.99 -15.88 -19.60
N SER A 358 1.13 -16.63 -18.89
CA SER A 358 1.41 -17.16 -17.54
C SER A 358 2.61 -18.13 -17.46
N ALA A 359 3.10 -18.61 -18.61
CA ALA A 359 4.33 -19.40 -18.71
C ALA A 359 5.59 -18.66 -18.20
N TYR A 360 5.50 -17.35 -17.90
CA TYR A 360 6.59 -16.54 -17.36
C TYR A 360 6.44 -16.12 -15.88
N GLY A 361 5.47 -16.68 -15.12
CA GLY A 361 5.43 -16.62 -13.66
C GLY A 361 4.51 -15.55 -13.02
N PRO A 362 4.21 -15.67 -11.70
CA PRO A 362 3.13 -14.96 -10.99
C PRO A 362 3.47 -13.53 -10.52
N ALA A 363 4.54 -12.90 -11.04
CA ALA A 363 5.03 -11.62 -10.49
C ALA A 363 5.52 -10.62 -11.54
N ASN A 364 5.16 -10.79 -12.82
CA ASN A 364 5.60 -9.84 -13.84
C ASN A 364 4.48 -8.83 -14.13
N SER A 365 4.73 -7.57 -13.79
CA SER A 365 4.01 -6.44 -14.38
C SER A 365 3.99 -6.60 -15.90
N PRO A 366 2.89 -6.31 -16.59
CA PRO A 366 2.85 -6.38 -18.05
C PRO A 366 3.95 -5.51 -18.65
N THR A 367 4.97 -6.12 -19.26
CA THR A 367 5.97 -5.44 -20.09
C THR A 367 5.43 -5.42 -21.50
N ASN A 368 4.42 -4.59 -21.71
CA ASN A 368 4.06 -4.16 -23.04
C ASN A 368 3.93 -2.65 -23.01
N SER A 369 4.24 -2.03 -24.14
CA SER A 369 3.87 -0.65 -24.42
C SER A 369 2.51 -0.66 -25.14
N PRO A 370 1.36 -0.73 -24.43
CA PRO A 370 0.17 -0.11 -24.98
C PRO A 370 0.43 1.39 -25.07
N ALA A 371 -0.28 2.10 -25.95
CA ALA A 371 -0.22 3.55 -25.95
C ALA A 371 -0.55 4.02 -24.53
N LEU A 372 0.43 4.63 -23.87
CA LEU A 372 0.23 5.31 -22.60
C LEU A 372 -0.94 6.27 -22.85
N VAL A 373 -2.10 6.01 -22.28
CA VAL A 373 -3.23 6.93 -22.38
C VAL A 373 -2.88 8.11 -21.48
N ARG A 374 -2.01 8.99 -21.99
CA ARG A 374 -1.89 10.34 -21.48
C ARG A 374 -3.23 10.96 -21.77
N LEU A 375 -4.04 11.12 -20.74
CA LEU A 375 -5.16 12.03 -20.81
C LEU A 375 -4.58 13.36 -21.23
N GLU A 376 -4.92 13.80 -22.43
CA GLU A 376 -4.71 15.17 -22.84
C GLU A 376 -5.32 16.00 -21.73
N THR A 377 -4.50 16.73 -20.99
CA THR A 377 -5.00 17.80 -20.14
C THR A 377 -5.91 18.65 -21.01
N GLY A 378 -7.22 18.59 -20.72
CA GLY A 378 -8.27 18.91 -21.68
C GLY A 378 -8.03 20.20 -22.45
N GLU A 379 -7.79 20.06 -23.75
CA GLU A 379 -7.94 21.12 -24.75
C GLU A 379 -8.77 20.53 -25.90
N ASP A 380 -10.10 20.45 -25.73
CA ASP A 380 -11.04 20.87 -26.80
C ASP A 380 -12.49 21.01 -26.30
N ARG A 381 -12.68 21.85 -25.28
CA ARG A 381 -13.94 22.60 -25.14
C ARG A 381 -13.53 24.03 -24.87
N GLY A 382 -13.76 24.92 -25.83
CA GLY A 382 -13.31 26.31 -25.88
C GLY A 382 -13.60 27.11 -24.61
N ILE A 383 -12.73 26.95 -23.61
CA ILE A 383 -12.39 27.96 -22.65
C ILE A 383 -11.15 28.62 -23.24
N PRO A 384 -11.12 29.95 -23.44
CA PRO A 384 -9.92 30.63 -23.89
C PRO A 384 -8.81 30.31 -22.89
N VAL A 385 -7.87 29.47 -23.29
CA VAL A 385 -6.63 29.31 -22.55
C VAL A 385 -5.87 30.60 -22.77
N ASP A 386 -5.73 31.38 -21.70
CA ASP A 386 -4.87 32.55 -21.67
C ASP A 386 -3.42 32.05 -21.76
N ILE A 387 -2.95 31.82 -23.00
CA ILE A 387 -1.58 31.41 -23.33
C ILE A 387 -0.58 32.35 -22.66
N PRO A 388 -0.76 33.69 -22.67
CA PRO A 388 0.06 34.61 -21.88
C PRO A 388 0.14 34.28 -20.38
N ALA A 389 -0.98 33.91 -19.75
CA ALA A 389 -0.99 33.51 -18.34
C ALA A 389 -0.25 32.19 -18.10
N LYS A 390 -0.41 31.19 -18.98
CA LYS A 390 0.35 29.92 -18.92
C LYS A 390 1.86 30.16 -19.07
N VAL A 391 2.27 30.98 -20.05
CA VAL A 391 3.69 31.33 -20.27
C VAL A 391 4.26 32.03 -19.04
N THR A 392 3.54 32.99 -18.47
CA THR A 392 3.95 33.71 -17.26
C THR A 392 4.13 32.76 -16.07
N ALA A 393 3.20 31.81 -15.89
CA ALA A 393 3.28 30.83 -14.80
C ALA A 393 4.48 29.87 -14.96
N LEU A 394 4.78 29.43 -16.18
CA LEU A 394 5.94 28.58 -16.47
C LEU A 394 7.27 29.32 -16.25
N GLN A 395 7.35 30.59 -16.63
CA GLN A 395 8.52 31.44 -16.38
C GLN A 395 8.74 31.67 -14.88
N ASP A 396 7.69 31.97 -14.13
CA ASP A 396 7.75 32.12 -12.66
C ASP A 396 8.21 30.82 -11.98
N LEU A 397 7.68 29.67 -12.41
CA LEU A 397 8.09 28.37 -11.88
C LEU A 397 9.54 28.02 -12.23
N SER A 398 9.98 28.32 -13.45
CA SER A 398 11.38 28.17 -13.87
C SER A 398 12.33 29.00 -13.00
N GLN A 399 11.97 30.26 -12.75
CA GLN A 399 12.76 31.19 -11.94
C GLN A 399 12.84 30.72 -10.48
N LYS A 400 11.71 30.31 -9.89
CA LYS A 400 11.65 29.78 -8.51
C LYS A 400 12.49 28.51 -8.34
N THR A 401 12.41 27.59 -9.31
CA THR A 401 13.16 26.32 -9.27
C THR A 401 14.66 26.58 -9.36
N THR A 402 15.08 27.52 -10.21
CA THR A 402 16.49 27.91 -10.34
C THR A 402 17.00 28.63 -9.09
N ALA A 403 16.20 29.53 -8.51
CA ALA A 403 16.53 30.22 -7.26
C ALA A 403 16.72 29.25 -6.09
N ALA A 404 15.87 28.22 -5.98
CA ALA A 404 16.01 27.19 -4.95
C ALA A 404 17.34 26.42 -5.06
N ALA A 405 17.81 26.15 -6.29
CA ALA A 405 19.10 25.52 -6.53
C ALA A 405 20.28 26.39 -6.03
N ASP A 406 20.18 27.71 -6.22
CA ASP A 406 21.19 28.66 -5.76
C ASP A 406 21.16 28.84 -4.23
N ASP A 407 19.98 28.80 -3.61
CA ASP A 407 19.82 28.84 -2.15
C ASP A 407 20.45 27.62 -1.47
N ILE A 408 20.20 26.41 -1.99
CA ILE A 408 20.82 25.16 -1.51
C ILE A 408 22.35 25.26 -1.60
N SER A 409 22.85 25.75 -2.74
CA SER A 409 24.29 25.98 -2.94
C SER A 409 24.87 27.02 -1.98
N GLY A 410 24.09 28.05 -1.63
CA GLY A 410 24.43 29.05 -0.62
C GLY A 410 24.53 28.48 0.79
N LEU A 411 23.53 27.69 1.20
CA LEU A 411 23.50 27.04 2.51
C LEU A 411 24.67 26.07 2.69
N LEU A 412 24.99 25.28 1.66
CA LEU A 412 26.13 24.35 1.72
C LEU A 412 27.47 25.07 1.87
N ARG A 413 27.66 26.21 1.18
CA ARG A 413 28.86 27.04 1.34
C ARG A 413 28.96 27.62 2.75
N ASN A 414 27.85 28.10 3.31
CA ASN A 414 27.83 28.65 4.67
C ASN A 414 28.16 27.56 5.71
N LEU A 415 27.56 26.38 5.59
CA LEU A 415 27.85 25.24 6.47
C LEU A 415 29.33 24.86 6.45
N ARG A 416 29.94 24.77 5.25
CA ARG A 416 31.38 24.50 5.12
C ARG A 416 32.23 25.57 5.80
N ALA A 417 31.92 26.85 5.59
CA ALA A 417 32.65 27.95 6.23
C ALA A 417 32.54 27.92 7.76
N GLN A 418 31.38 27.54 8.30
CA GLN A 418 31.19 27.37 9.75
C GLN A 418 32.02 26.20 10.30
N LEU A 419 32.07 25.09 9.57
CA LEU A 419 32.86 23.92 9.95
C LEU A 419 34.37 24.19 9.89
N ASP A 420 34.84 24.92 8.88
CA ASP A 420 36.24 25.35 8.78
C ASP A 420 36.60 26.26 9.96
N LYS A 421 35.73 27.21 10.30
CA LYS A 421 35.91 28.08 11.47
C LYS A 421 35.94 27.27 12.78
N LEU A 422 35.08 26.26 12.92
CA LEU A 422 35.11 25.36 14.07
C LEU A 422 36.42 24.56 14.12
N ALA A 423 36.90 24.06 12.99
CA ALA A 423 38.15 23.30 12.89
C ALA A 423 39.38 24.12 13.29
N THR A 424 39.39 25.43 13.01
CA THR A 424 40.49 26.32 13.43
C THR A 424 40.50 26.62 14.93
N SER A 425 39.35 26.53 15.60
CA SER A 425 39.20 26.89 17.02
C SER A 425 39.19 25.69 17.96
N TRP A 426 38.87 24.49 17.47
CA TRP A 426 38.83 23.27 18.26
C TRP A 426 40.01 22.35 17.95
N THR A 427 40.92 22.19 18.91
CA THR A 427 42.13 21.36 18.77
C THR A 427 42.14 20.17 19.74
N GLY A 428 43.00 19.17 19.44
CA GLY A 428 43.20 17.98 20.27
C GLY A 428 42.63 16.68 19.64
N PRO A 429 42.89 15.52 20.27
CA PRO A 429 42.56 14.21 19.68
C PRO A 429 41.06 14.00 19.40
N ALA A 430 40.19 14.55 20.25
CA ALA A 430 38.73 14.49 20.06
C ALA A 430 38.27 15.31 18.85
N ALA A 431 38.88 16.48 18.62
CA ALA A 431 38.59 17.31 17.45
C ALA A 431 38.99 16.58 16.16
N SER A 432 40.18 15.96 16.12
CA SER A 432 40.61 15.16 14.95
C SER A 432 39.67 14.00 14.64
N ALA A 433 39.17 13.28 15.65
CA ALA A 433 38.22 12.19 15.44
C ALA A 433 36.87 12.71 14.89
N TYR A 434 36.38 13.82 15.46
CA TYR A 434 35.14 14.46 15.03
C TYR A 434 35.22 14.96 13.58
N PHE A 435 36.29 15.68 13.21
CA PHE A 435 36.44 16.17 11.83
C PHE A 435 36.68 15.05 10.82
N SER A 436 37.32 13.94 11.22
CA SER A 436 37.50 12.77 10.35
C SER A 436 36.17 12.06 10.03
N ALA A 437 35.29 11.90 11.03
CA ALA A 437 33.96 11.34 10.84
C ALA A 437 33.02 12.34 10.13
N GLY A 438 33.10 13.62 10.51
CA GLY A 438 32.33 14.71 9.93
C GLY A 438 32.65 14.92 8.45
N ALA A 439 33.92 14.86 8.04
CA ALA A 439 34.34 15.05 6.64
C ALA A 439 33.64 14.09 5.68
N ARG A 440 33.43 12.82 6.09
CA ARG A 440 32.69 11.85 5.28
C ARG A 440 31.22 12.24 5.13
N SER A 441 30.56 12.58 6.24
CA SER A 441 29.16 13.00 6.24
C SER A 441 28.93 14.28 5.43
N ILE A 442 29.84 15.25 5.52
CA ILE A 442 29.80 16.50 4.74
C ILE A 442 30.03 16.22 3.26
N SER A 443 30.94 15.30 2.92
CA SER A 443 31.18 14.91 1.53
C SER A 443 29.96 14.24 0.91
N GLU A 444 29.30 13.32 1.63
CA GLU A 444 28.08 12.66 1.19
C GLU A 444 26.92 13.65 1.03
N LEU A 445 26.72 14.53 2.02
CA LEU A 445 25.71 15.59 1.93
C LEU A 445 25.98 16.52 0.74
N SER A 446 27.26 16.87 0.51
CA SER A 446 27.66 17.70 -0.62
C SER A 446 27.39 17.05 -1.97
N ALA A 447 27.62 15.74 -2.10
CA ALA A 447 27.32 15.00 -3.32
C ALA A 447 25.81 14.98 -3.59
N LYS A 448 25.00 14.63 -2.59
CA LYS A 448 23.53 14.64 -2.71
C LYS A 448 22.96 16.01 -3.05
N CYS A 449 23.47 17.07 -2.42
CA CYS A 449 23.05 18.44 -2.74
C CYS A 449 23.51 18.87 -4.14
N ALA A 450 24.66 18.40 -4.63
CA ALA A 450 25.11 18.68 -6.00
C ALA A 450 24.18 18.03 -7.03
N ASP A 451 23.81 16.77 -6.84
CA ASP A 451 22.86 16.06 -7.71
C ASP A 451 21.50 16.76 -7.73
N LEU A 452 20.96 17.11 -6.55
CA LEU A 452 19.69 17.85 -6.43
C LEU A 452 19.75 19.22 -7.12
N THR A 453 20.88 19.94 -7.01
CA THR A 453 21.07 21.24 -7.67
C THR A 453 21.09 21.08 -9.20
N VAL A 454 21.70 20.01 -9.71
CA VAL A 454 21.70 19.68 -11.15
C VAL A 454 20.28 19.40 -11.64
N ASP A 455 19.51 18.61 -10.89
CA ASP A 455 18.12 18.29 -11.23
C ASP A 455 17.22 19.52 -11.24
N LEU A 456 17.31 20.37 -10.21
CA LEU A 456 16.52 21.61 -10.15
C LEU A 456 16.85 22.55 -11.32
N ARG A 457 18.13 22.66 -11.70
CA ARG A 457 18.53 23.47 -12.86
C ARG A 457 18.03 22.89 -14.18
N ARG A 458 18.02 21.56 -14.32
CA ARG A 458 17.45 20.88 -15.48
C ARG A 458 15.95 21.17 -15.58
N ILE A 459 15.19 20.99 -14.49
CA ILE A 459 13.75 21.29 -14.44
C ILE A 459 13.49 22.77 -14.79
N GLY A 460 14.26 23.70 -14.22
CA GLY A 460 14.16 25.12 -14.55
C GLY A 460 14.38 25.40 -16.04
N THR A 461 15.37 24.74 -16.66
CA THR A 461 15.66 24.87 -18.10
C THR A 461 14.54 24.31 -18.97
N ASP A 462 13.99 23.15 -18.60
CA ASP A 462 12.90 22.49 -19.33
C ASP A 462 11.61 23.34 -19.27
N LEU A 463 11.31 23.93 -18.11
CA LEU A 463 10.19 24.86 -17.95
C LEU A 463 10.37 26.13 -18.78
N SER A 464 11.58 26.70 -18.82
CA SER A 464 11.89 27.87 -19.66
C SER A 464 11.80 27.54 -21.15
N THR A 465 12.23 26.35 -21.55
CA THR A 465 12.15 25.87 -22.94
C THR A 465 10.70 25.69 -23.34
N SER A 466 9.88 25.09 -22.46
CA SER A 466 8.44 24.94 -22.67
C SER A 466 7.72 26.28 -22.78
N ALA A 467 8.08 27.26 -21.93
CA ALA A 467 7.55 28.62 -22.05
C ALA A 467 7.92 29.28 -23.39
N SER A 468 9.10 28.99 -23.91
CA SER A 468 9.58 29.55 -25.19
C SER A 468 8.93 28.89 -26.41
N SER A 469 8.59 27.59 -26.36
CA SER A 469 7.90 26.92 -27.45
C SER A 469 6.49 27.47 -27.67
N TYR A 470 5.80 27.91 -26.60
CA TYR A 470 4.50 28.59 -26.71
C TYR A 470 4.56 29.94 -27.43
N HIS A 471 5.74 30.58 -27.55
CA HIS A 471 5.91 31.79 -28.35
C HIS A 471 6.24 31.51 -29.82
N GLY A 472 6.54 30.27 -30.21
CA GLY A 472 6.89 29.89 -31.58
C GLY A 472 5.72 29.36 -32.42
N GLU A 473 4.53 29.22 -31.82
CA GLU A 473 3.31 28.69 -32.46
C GLU A 473 2.26 29.77 -32.81
N GLU A 474 2.55 31.05 -32.55
CA GLU A 474 1.85 32.21 -33.17
C GLU A 474 2.46 32.55 -34.53
#